data_AF-A0A7W9FFU3-F1
#
_entry.id   AF-A0A7W9FFU3-F1
#
_cell.length_a   1.000
_cell.length_b   1.000
_cell.length_c   1.000
_cell.angle_alpha   90.00
_cell.angle_beta   90.00
_cell.angle_gamma   90.00
#
_symmetry.space_group_name_H-M   'P 1'
#
loop_
_entity.id
_entity.type
_entity.pdbx_description
1 polymer ?
#
loop_
_entity_poly.entity_id
_entity_poly.type
_entity_poly.pdbx_seq_one_letter_code
_entity_poly.pdbx_strand_id
1 'polypeptide(L)'
;MRVVAVIAIGGLVLGACGSEPDSAAPEAPVPAMTPAAPTPPVSAVALTEASLISVCRAGLSFMHDQPVGEIRSDGVADGIMTASWRAPVDGGRRFADCRVENDTIQWRPARLPDGQTATWSNTPTDPVVRFSFEGDQIVLNQTNPDGTASQAMLPVPVQQEAAS
;
A
#
# COMPACT_ATOMS: atom_id res chain seq x y z
N MET A 1 -44.16 -10.73 27.69
CA MET A 1 -45.44 -10.49 26.97
C MET A 1 -45.32 -11.10 25.58
N ARG A 2 -46.34 -11.88 25.19
CA ARG A 2 -46.42 -12.63 23.93
C ARG A 2 -47.00 -11.72 22.84
N VAL A 3 -46.45 -11.79 21.63
CA VAL A 3 -47.28 -11.69 20.41
C VAL A 3 -46.76 -12.74 19.43
N VAL A 4 -47.62 -13.73 19.20
CA VAL A 4 -47.51 -14.76 18.16
C VAL A 4 -48.39 -14.27 17.01
N ALA A 5 -47.88 -14.33 15.78
CA ALA A 5 -48.72 -14.31 14.58
C ALA A 5 -48.20 -15.37 13.62
N VAL A 6 -49.02 -16.40 13.43
CA VAL A 6 -48.93 -17.47 12.44
C VAL A 6 -49.81 -17.09 11.26
N ILE A 7 -49.39 -17.38 10.02
CA ILE A 7 -50.16 -17.77 8.81
C ILE A 7 -49.06 -18.09 7.76
N ALA A 8 -48.73 -19.33 7.39
CA ALA A 8 -49.46 -20.44 6.74
C ALA A 8 -49.47 -20.41 5.19
N ILE A 9 -48.64 -21.31 4.63
CA ILE A 9 -48.86 -22.19 3.46
C ILE A 9 -48.85 -21.60 2.04
N GLY A 10 -48.00 -22.19 1.19
CA GLY A 10 -48.15 -22.18 -0.27
C GLY A 10 -47.04 -22.98 -0.97
N GLY A 11 -47.20 -24.30 -1.07
CA GLY A 11 -46.33 -25.16 -1.88
C GLY A 11 -46.69 -25.08 -3.37
N LEU A 12 -45.67 -25.16 -4.22
CA LEU A 12 -45.81 -25.46 -5.65
C LEU A 12 -44.80 -26.55 -6.01
N VAL A 13 -45.34 -27.67 -6.47
CA VAL A 13 -44.63 -28.87 -6.93
C VAL A 13 -44.89 -28.97 -8.44
N LEU A 14 -43.85 -28.81 -9.26
CA LEU A 14 -43.76 -29.17 -10.68
C LEU A 14 -42.25 -29.37 -10.92
N GLY A 15 -41.67 -30.50 -11.30
CA GLY A 15 -42.15 -31.59 -12.16
C GLY A 15 -41.39 -31.51 -13.49
N ALA A 16 -40.22 -32.14 -13.60
CA ALA A 16 -39.65 -32.69 -14.85
C ALA A 16 -38.34 -33.47 -14.60
N CYS A 17 -38.42 -34.80 -14.71
CA CYS A 17 -37.30 -35.61 -15.14
C CYS A 17 -36.91 -35.22 -16.57
N GLY A 18 -35.61 -35.23 -16.89
CA GLY A 18 -35.11 -35.04 -18.23
C GLY A 18 -33.63 -35.39 -18.30
N SER A 19 -33.32 -36.67 -18.26
CA SER A 19 -32.10 -37.19 -18.88
C SER A 19 -32.37 -37.28 -20.38
N GLU A 20 -31.47 -36.78 -21.23
CA GLU A 20 -30.94 -37.48 -22.41
C GLU A 20 -29.96 -36.57 -23.21
N PRO A 21 -29.12 -37.18 -24.06
CA PRO A 21 -27.78 -36.70 -24.41
C PRO A 21 -27.71 -36.09 -25.83
N ASP A 22 -26.49 -35.70 -26.19
CA ASP A 22 -25.96 -35.58 -27.56
C ASP A 22 -26.59 -34.51 -28.46
N SER A 23 -25.87 -33.40 -28.67
CA SER A 23 -25.21 -33.12 -29.95
C SER A 23 -24.74 -31.66 -29.96
N ALA A 24 -23.43 -31.45 -29.96
CA ALA A 24 -22.85 -30.21 -30.46
C ALA A 24 -21.64 -30.57 -31.32
N ALA A 25 -21.76 -30.15 -32.58
CA ALA A 25 -20.82 -30.28 -33.68
C ALA A 25 -19.38 -29.83 -33.33
N PRO A 26 -18.36 -30.28 -34.09
CA PRO A 26 -16.97 -29.96 -33.81
C PRO A 26 -16.74 -28.44 -33.84
N GLU A 27 -16.34 -27.89 -32.68
CA GLU A 27 -15.94 -26.50 -32.55
C GLU A 27 -14.59 -26.31 -33.27
N ALA A 28 -14.55 -25.30 -34.13
CA ALA A 28 -13.37 -24.90 -34.88
C ALA A 28 -12.17 -24.63 -33.94
N PRO A 29 -10.93 -24.85 -34.39
CA PRO A 29 -9.76 -24.65 -33.54
C PRO A 29 -9.70 -23.19 -33.07
N VAL A 30 -9.79 -23.02 -31.74
CA VAL A 30 -9.48 -21.76 -31.07
C VAL A 30 -8.05 -21.34 -31.45
N PRO A 31 -7.83 -20.13 -31.99
CA PRO A 31 -6.47 -19.65 -32.21
C PRO A 31 -5.78 -19.57 -30.85
N ALA A 32 -4.62 -20.23 -30.74
CA ALA A 32 -3.81 -20.25 -29.55
C ALA A 32 -3.59 -18.81 -29.04
N MET A 33 -4.05 -18.53 -27.82
CA MET A 33 -3.64 -17.35 -27.07
C MET A 33 -2.11 -17.37 -27.00
N THR A 34 -1.49 -16.45 -27.74
CA THR A 34 -0.06 -16.21 -27.65
C THR A 34 0.21 -15.79 -26.20
N PRO A 35 1.14 -16.44 -25.49
CA PRO A 35 1.53 -16.01 -24.15
C PRO A 35 1.96 -14.55 -24.23
N ALA A 36 1.34 -13.69 -23.44
CA ALA A 36 1.83 -12.33 -23.25
C ALA A 36 3.30 -12.43 -22.83
N ALA A 37 4.19 -11.85 -23.62
CA ALA A 37 5.61 -11.84 -23.32
C ALA A 37 5.81 -11.20 -21.93
N PRO A 38 6.71 -11.74 -21.09
CA PRO A 38 6.99 -11.16 -19.79
C PRO A 38 7.45 -9.71 -20.00
N THR A 39 6.69 -8.76 -19.45
CA THR A 39 7.13 -7.36 -19.38
C THR A 39 8.48 -7.35 -18.64
N PRO A 40 9.52 -6.71 -19.19
CA PRO A 40 10.79 -6.62 -18.50
C PRO A 40 10.58 -5.97 -17.13
N PRO A 41 11.30 -6.41 -16.08
CA PRO A 41 11.21 -5.77 -14.78
C PRO A 41 11.54 -4.28 -14.95
N VAL A 42 10.65 -3.41 -14.49
CA VAL A 42 10.90 -1.98 -14.45
C VAL A 42 12.18 -1.78 -13.65
N SER A 43 13.27 -1.40 -14.33
CA SER A 43 14.52 -1.03 -13.66
C SER A 43 14.18 0.02 -12.61
N ALA A 44 14.68 -0.15 -11.37
CA ALA A 44 14.49 0.79 -10.28
C ALA A 44 14.98 2.17 -10.71
N VAL A 45 14.05 3.00 -11.18
CA VAL A 45 14.31 4.42 -11.45
C VAL A 45 14.61 5.03 -10.09
N ALA A 46 15.84 5.52 -9.92
CA ALA A 46 16.18 6.29 -8.74
C ALA A 46 15.18 7.45 -8.63
N LEU A 47 14.48 7.53 -7.51
CA LEU A 47 13.50 8.60 -7.27
C LEU A 47 14.20 9.95 -7.36
N THR A 48 13.53 10.94 -7.95
CA THR A 48 13.94 12.33 -7.77
C THR A 48 13.78 12.71 -6.29
N GLU A 49 14.45 13.77 -5.85
CA GLU A 49 14.33 14.26 -4.46
C GLU A 49 12.86 14.56 -4.10
N ALA A 50 12.11 15.20 -5.00
CA ALA A 50 10.69 15.50 -4.82
C ALA A 50 9.83 14.23 -4.65
N SER A 51 10.09 13.20 -5.47
CA SER A 51 9.39 11.92 -5.38
C SER A 51 9.77 11.18 -4.10
N LEU A 52 11.05 11.21 -3.71
CA LEU A 52 11.51 10.64 -2.44
C LEU A 52 10.80 11.30 -1.25
N ILE A 53 10.72 12.63 -1.22
CA ILE A 53 10.01 13.37 -0.16
C ILE A 53 8.55 12.93 -0.10
N SER A 54 7.88 12.86 -1.26
CA SER A 54 6.47 12.48 -1.33
C SER A 54 6.22 11.06 -0.83
N VAL A 55 7.02 10.10 -1.30
CA VAL A 55 6.94 8.68 -0.91
C VAL A 55 7.27 8.50 0.57
N CYS A 56 8.34 9.11 1.07
CA CYS A 56 8.72 9.00 2.46
C CYS A 56 7.70 9.63 3.41
N ARG A 57 7.12 10.79 3.06
CA ARG A 57 6.04 11.40 3.85
C ARG A 57 4.80 10.51 3.87
N ALA A 58 4.41 9.95 2.74
CA ALA A 58 3.29 9.01 2.63
C ALA A 58 3.54 7.74 3.46
N GLY A 59 4.72 7.13 3.32
CA GLY A 59 5.11 5.93 4.07
C GLY A 59 5.14 6.14 5.57
N LEU A 60 5.79 7.21 6.05
CA LEU A 60 5.85 7.54 7.48
C LEU A 60 4.47 7.88 8.04
N SER A 61 3.64 8.59 7.26
CA SER A 61 2.24 8.86 7.61
C SER A 61 1.47 7.57 7.86
N PHE A 62 1.57 6.63 6.93
CA PHE A 62 0.90 5.33 7.01
C PHE A 62 1.43 4.46 8.16
N MET A 63 2.75 4.33 8.32
CA MET A 63 3.37 3.48 9.35
C MET A 63 3.19 4.01 10.78
N HIS A 64 3.08 5.33 10.96
CA HIS A 64 2.97 5.97 12.27
C HIS A 64 1.58 6.51 12.60
N ASP A 65 0.59 6.22 11.75
CA ASP A 65 -0.78 6.73 11.86
C ASP A 65 -0.80 8.25 12.10
N GLN A 66 -0.05 8.97 11.26
CA GLN A 66 0.07 10.42 11.30
C GLN A 66 -0.54 11.02 10.03
N PRO A 67 -1.20 12.19 10.09
CA PRO A 67 -1.61 12.89 8.88
C PRO A 67 -0.39 13.23 8.02
N VAL A 68 -0.45 12.99 6.71
CA VAL A 68 0.67 13.25 5.79
C VAL A 68 1.14 14.72 5.79
N GLY A 69 0.22 15.65 6.07
CA GLY A 69 0.50 17.09 6.23
C GLY A 69 1.36 17.43 7.46
N GLU A 70 1.35 16.57 8.48
CA GLU A 70 2.11 16.76 9.73
C GLU A 70 3.54 16.19 9.65
N ILE A 71 3.79 15.25 8.73
CA ILE A 71 5.14 14.77 8.43
C ILE A 71 5.87 15.84 7.61
N ARG A 72 6.83 16.52 8.21
CA ARG A 72 7.68 17.52 7.54
C ARG A 72 8.97 16.87 7.06
N SER A 73 9.45 17.30 5.88
CA SER A 73 10.83 17.03 5.47
C SER A 73 11.74 18.10 6.08
N ASP A 74 12.76 17.66 6.81
CA ASP A 74 13.81 18.51 7.37
C ASP A 74 15.02 18.62 6.43
N GLY A 75 14.99 17.91 5.29
CA GLY A 75 16.05 17.87 4.29
C GLY A 75 16.23 16.49 3.68
N VAL A 76 16.96 16.44 2.56
CA VAL A 76 17.39 15.21 1.89
C VAL A 76 18.91 15.26 1.72
N ALA A 77 19.59 14.17 2.06
CA ALA A 77 21.01 13.98 1.82
C ALA A 77 21.27 12.52 1.47
N ASP A 78 22.09 12.25 0.46
CA ASP A 78 22.50 10.90 0.06
C ASP A 78 21.32 9.92 -0.17
N GLY A 79 20.20 10.42 -0.70
CA GLY A 79 18.99 9.63 -0.94
C GLY A 79 18.21 9.26 0.33
N ILE A 80 18.52 9.91 1.45
CA ILE A 80 17.82 9.78 2.73
C ILE A 80 17.11 11.08 3.04
N MET A 81 15.80 11.01 3.25
CA MET A 81 14.99 12.11 3.75
C MET A 81 14.94 12.05 5.28
N THR A 82 15.36 13.11 5.96
CA THR A 82 15.08 13.25 7.39
C THR A 82 13.73 13.92 7.56
N ALA A 83 12.88 13.34 8.41
CA ALA A 83 11.51 13.77 8.65
C ALA A 83 11.32 14.17 10.11
N SER A 84 10.32 15.03 10.37
CA SER A 84 9.91 15.37 11.72
C SER A 84 8.41 15.60 11.84
N TRP A 85 7.83 15.23 12.98
CA TRP A 85 6.42 15.47 13.30
C TRP A 85 6.21 15.61 14.81
N ARG A 86 5.03 16.09 15.22
CA ARG A 86 4.67 16.20 16.63
C ARG A 86 4.33 14.80 17.17
N ALA A 87 4.89 14.46 18.32
CA ALA A 87 4.51 13.25 19.03
C ALA A 87 3.07 13.41 19.58
N PRO A 88 2.18 12.42 19.39
CA PRO A 88 0.76 12.58 19.68
C PRO A 88 0.45 12.71 21.18
N VAL A 89 1.26 12.11 22.07
CA VAL A 89 0.94 12.00 23.50
C VAL A 89 1.70 13.01 24.37
N ASP A 90 3.01 13.15 24.18
CA ASP A 90 3.89 13.94 25.04
C ASP A 90 4.16 15.36 24.51
N GLY A 91 3.66 15.69 23.31
CA GLY A 91 3.89 16.98 22.65
C GLY A 91 5.34 17.21 22.21
N GLY A 92 6.20 16.20 22.33
CA GLY A 92 7.57 16.24 21.84
C GLY A 92 7.63 16.22 20.31
N ARG A 93 8.84 16.16 19.77
CA ARG A 93 9.06 15.94 18.34
C ARG A 93 9.62 14.56 18.10
N ARG A 94 9.07 13.86 17.11
CA ARG A 94 9.64 12.63 16.55
C ARG A 94 10.46 12.99 15.33
N PHE A 95 11.53 12.22 15.12
CA PHE A 95 12.42 12.34 13.98
C PHE A 95 12.66 10.96 13.40
N ALA A 96 12.66 10.86 12.07
CA ALA A 96 12.99 9.63 11.37
C ALA A 96 13.84 9.92 10.13
N ASP A 97 14.77 9.03 9.83
CA ASP A 97 15.35 8.95 8.50
C ASP A 97 14.50 7.99 7.68
N CYS A 98 14.23 8.33 6.43
CA CYS A 98 13.53 7.49 5.47
C CYS A 98 14.33 7.40 4.17
N ARG A 99 14.37 6.21 3.60
CA ARG A 99 14.96 5.92 2.29
C ARG A 99 14.09 4.94 1.53
N VAL A 100 14.34 4.87 0.23
CA VAL A 100 13.69 3.92 -0.66
C VAL A 100 14.73 3.00 -1.28
N GLU A 101 14.52 1.69 -1.13
CA GLU A 101 15.30 0.67 -1.85
C GLU A 101 14.37 -0.09 -2.79
N ASN A 102 14.59 0.06 -4.10
CA ASN A 102 13.68 -0.36 -5.15
C ASN A 102 12.28 0.28 -4.98
N ASP A 103 11.31 -0.50 -4.55
CA ASP A 103 9.93 -0.10 -4.26
C ASP A 103 9.61 -0.16 -2.76
N THR A 104 10.59 -0.45 -1.91
CA THR A 104 10.39 -0.64 -0.46
C THR A 104 10.81 0.60 0.30
N ILE A 105 9.92 1.10 1.15
CA ILE A 105 10.18 2.20 2.08
C ILE A 105 10.84 1.62 3.33
N GLN A 106 12.00 2.16 3.69
CA GLN A 106 12.70 1.82 4.92
C GLN A 106 12.87 3.07 5.76
N TRP A 107 12.69 2.94 7.07
CA TRP A 107 12.88 4.05 7.99
C TRP A 107 13.63 3.61 9.24
N ARG A 108 14.10 4.60 9.99
CA ARG A 108 14.63 4.43 11.35
C ARG A 108 14.41 5.69 12.17
N PRO A 109 14.36 5.62 13.51
CA PRO A 109 14.47 6.79 14.37
C PRO A 109 15.75 7.60 14.07
N ALA A 110 15.61 8.92 14.01
CA ALA A 110 16.72 9.85 13.83
C ALA A 110 16.91 10.72 15.09
N ARG A 111 18.05 11.43 15.13
CA ARG A 111 18.42 12.36 16.23
C ARG A 111 18.34 11.71 17.62
N LEU A 112 18.87 10.49 17.72
CA LEU A 112 19.06 9.80 18.98
C LEU A 112 20.20 10.45 19.79
N PRO A 113 20.29 10.18 21.11
CA PRO A 113 21.41 10.63 21.93
C PRO A 113 22.77 10.22 21.33
N ASP A 114 23.79 11.04 21.60
CA ASP A 114 25.09 10.97 20.93
C ASP A 114 25.68 9.56 20.82
N GLY A 115 26.16 9.25 19.61
CA GLY A 115 26.78 7.97 19.28
C GLY A 115 25.81 6.83 18.99
N GLN A 116 24.50 7.02 19.19
CA GLN A 116 23.51 6.00 18.87
C GLN A 116 23.01 6.12 17.43
N THR A 117 22.87 4.98 16.77
CA THR A 117 22.22 4.87 15.46
C THR A 117 21.19 3.76 15.54
N ALA A 118 19.96 4.04 15.13
CA ALA A 118 18.94 3.00 15.03
C ALA A 118 19.16 2.13 13.80
N THR A 119 18.71 0.88 13.91
CA THR A 119 18.61 -0.05 12.79
C THR A 119 17.49 0.40 11.84
N TRP A 120 17.68 0.15 10.55
CA TRP A 120 16.63 0.30 9.54
C TRP A 120 15.52 -0.74 9.72
N SER A 121 14.30 -0.39 9.33
CA SER A 121 13.14 -1.28 9.28
C SER A 121 13.23 -2.27 8.10
N ASN A 122 14.27 -3.10 8.09
CA ASN A 122 14.56 -4.05 7.01
C ASN A 122 14.96 -5.45 7.51
N THR A 123 14.57 -5.79 8.74
CA THR A 123 14.76 -7.12 9.30
C THR A 123 13.57 -8.03 8.96
N PRO A 124 13.72 -9.37 9.03
CA PRO A 124 12.61 -10.31 8.77
C PRO A 124 11.41 -10.15 9.71
N THR A 125 11.58 -9.45 10.83
CA THR A 125 10.52 -9.19 11.82
C THR A 125 9.86 -7.83 11.63
N ASP A 126 10.34 -7.00 10.71
CA ASP A 126 9.72 -5.72 10.38
C ASP A 126 8.63 -5.90 9.34
N PRO A 127 7.54 -5.12 9.39
CA PRO A 127 6.61 -5.00 8.28
C PRO A 127 7.33 -4.46 7.03
N VAL A 128 7.00 -5.02 5.86
CA VAL A 128 7.52 -4.55 4.58
C VAL A 128 6.49 -3.61 3.96
N VAL A 129 6.86 -2.35 3.74
CA VAL A 129 6.00 -1.35 3.10
C VAL A 129 6.50 -1.06 1.70
N ARG A 130 5.70 -1.41 0.70
CA ARG A 130 5.98 -1.14 -0.72
C ARG A 130 5.15 0.03 -1.22
N PHE A 131 5.70 0.82 -2.14
CA PHE A 131 4.97 1.88 -2.82
C PHE A 131 4.90 1.66 -4.33
N SER A 132 3.84 2.18 -4.93
CA SER A 132 3.71 2.38 -6.38
C SER A 132 3.06 3.73 -6.66
N PHE A 133 3.23 4.23 -7.88
CA PHE A 133 2.50 5.41 -8.36
C PHE A 133 1.33 4.96 -9.24
N GLU A 134 0.15 5.48 -8.95
CA GLU A 134 -1.06 5.31 -9.76
C GLU A 134 -1.60 6.70 -10.13
N GLY A 135 -1.21 7.20 -11.30
CA GLY A 135 -1.53 8.57 -11.70
C GLY A 135 -0.90 9.59 -10.75
N ASP A 136 -1.73 10.35 -10.05
CA ASP A 136 -1.33 11.34 -9.05
C ASP A 136 -1.40 10.80 -7.60
N GLN A 137 -1.55 9.49 -7.43
CA GLN A 137 -1.61 8.82 -6.14
C GLN A 137 -0.35 7.98 -5.88
N ILE A 138 0.03 7.91 -4.60
CA ILE A 138 0.96 6.94 -4.04
C ILE A 138 0.12 5.83 -3.40
N VAL A 139 0.28 4.61 -3.88
CA VAL A 139 -0.33 3.43 -3.28
C VAL A 139 0.69 2.76 -2.37
N LEU A 140 0.32 2.52 -1.13
CA LEU A 140 1.15 1.86 -0.13
C LEU A 140 0.57 0.50 0.20
N ASN A 141 1.40 -0.53 0.18
CA ASN A 141 1.04 -1.89 0.55
C ASN A 141 1.99 -2.36 1.65
N GLN A 142 1.45 -2.65 2.83
CA GLN A 142 2.20 -3.25 3.92
C GLN A 142 1.87 -4.71 4.06
N THR A 143 2.90 -5.52 4.23
CA THR A 143 2.79 -6.92 4.64
C THR A 143 3.50 -7.09 5.98
N ASN A 144 2.78 -7.57 6.98
CA ASN A 144 3.31 -7.90 8.29
C ASN A 144 4.02 -9.27 8.27
N PRO A 145 4.90 -9.56 9.24
CA PRO A 145 5.59 -10.85 9.31
C PRO A 145 4.66 -12.08 9.44
N ASP A 146 3.43 -11.88 9.93
CA ASP A 146 2.39 -12.92 10.03
C ASP A 146 1.62 -13.15 8.72
N GLY A 147 1.96 -12.41 7.66
CA GLY A 147 1.32 -12.46 6.35
C GLY A 147 0.07 -11.60 6.22
N THR A 148 -0.38 -10.93 7.29
CA THR A 148 -1.49 -9.95 7.19
C THR A 148 -1.04 -8.74 6.38
N ALA A 149 -1.97 -8.15 5.64
CA ALA A 149 -1.69 -7.03 4.74
C ALA A 149 -2.63 -5.85 4.98
N SER A 150 -2.16 -4.65 4.65
CA SER A 150 -2.92 -3.41 4.70
C SER A 150 -2.51 -2.49 3.56
N GLN A 151 -3.44 -1.66 3.10
CA GLN A 151 -3.22 -0.77 1.95
C GLN A 151 -3.73 0.64 2.24
N ALA A 152 -3.06 1.65 1.68
CA ALA A 152 -3.53 3.02 1.64
C ALA A 152 -3.23 3.66 0.28
N MET A 153 -4.04 4.66 -0.08
CA MET A 153 -3.80 5.54 -1.23
C MET A 153 -3.71 6.96 -0.72
N LEU A 154 -2.64 7.66 -1.08
CA LEU A 154 -2.39 9.03 -0.67
C LEU A 154 -2.07 9.89 -1.91
N PRO A 155 -2.61 11.12 -1.99
CA PRO A 155 -2.26 11.99 -3.11
C PRO A 155 -0.77 12.32 -3.07
N VAL A 156 -0.12 12.37 -4.24
CA VAL A 156 1.20 12.96 -4.39
C VAL A 156 1.03 14.46 -4.13
N PRO A 157 1.60 15.02 -3.06
CA PRO A 157 1.53 16.45 -2.86
C PRO A 157 2.29 17.13 -4.00
N VAL A 158 1.59 17.89 -4.85
CA VAL A 158 2.24 18.82 -5.77
C VAL A 158 3.02 19.80 -4.90
N GLN A 159 4.35 19.74 -4.96
CA GLN A 159 5.16 20.76 -4.33
C GLN A 159 4.80 22.07 -5.04
N GLN A 160 4.00 22.91 -4.40
CA GLN A 160 3.85 24.29 -4.83
C GLN A 160 5.23 24.92 -4.63
N GLU A 161 6.00 24.97 -5.71
CA GLU A 161 7.17 25.83 -5.82
C GLU A 161 6.71 27.23 -5.44
N ALA A 162 7.06 27.65 -4.23
CA ALA A 162 6.84 29.01 -3.78
C ALA A 162 7.72 29.91 -4.63
N ALA A 163 7.17 30.42 -5.73
CA ALA A 163 7.69 31.60 -6.39
C ALA A 163 7.52 32.77 -5.43
N SER A 164 8.60 33.20 -4.78
CA SER A 164 8.69 34.49 -4.07
C SER A 164 10.12 34.98 -4.11
#